data_AF-A0A839Y8Z5-F1
#
_entry.id   AF-A0A839Y8Z5-F1
#
_cell.length_a   1.000
_cell.length_b   1.000
_cell.length_c   1.000
_cell.angle_alpha   90.00
_cell.angle_beta   90.00
_cell.angle_gamma   90.00
#
_symmetry.space_group_name_H-M   'P 1'
#
loop_
_entity.id
_entity.type
_entity.pdbx_description
1 polymer ?
#
loop_
_entity_poly.entity_id
_entity_poly.type
_entity_poly.pdbx_seq_one_letter_code
_entity_poly.pdbx_strand_id
1 'polypeptide(L)'
;MAKRPTIDATFGPFTLSFPNLVEPDEKYDVYTADGVDDPNSAAMKEAKRILAAAAKSFDLDPAEINLPLKKEMVKDPNAPAGAKKPKKIATGKLVLKSKSKRPPALFDAAGKEIDPSKVTPRGGTVALVQGFLSPYDMSGNEGISFTLTGVQIIKLVEGGRKASFGAYQGEGGYVADDSSAGDELNIGADGDDSGDEQDDAGGLDI
;
A
#
# COMPACT_ATOMS: atom_id res chain seq x y z
N MET A 1 15.94 16.65 30.97
CA MET A 1 16.15 15.43 30.15
C MET A 1 17.12 15.79 29.03
N ALA A 2 18.22 15.05 28.87
CA ALA A 2 19.12 15.25 27.74
C ALA A 2 18.36 15.00 26.42
N LYS A 3 18.59 15.84 25.41
CA LYS A 3 17.99 15.67 24.08
C LYS A 3 18.56 14.38 23.49
N ARG A 4 17.70 13.43 23.11
CA ARG A 4 18.13 12.18 22.45
C ARG A 4 18.86 12.54 21.14
N PRO A 5 19.97 11.87 20.81
CA PRO A 5 20.68 12.14 19.56
C PRO A 5 19.77 11.82 18.36
N THR A 6 19.85 12.64 17.32
CA THR A 6 19.09 12.49 16.09
C THR A 6 20.02 12.61 14.89
N ILE A 7 19.72 11.88 13.82
CA ILE A 7 20.47 11.94 12.55
C ILE A 7 19.48 12.28 11.45
N ASP A 8 19.68 13.40 10.76
CA ASP A 8 18.87 13.75 9.59
C ASP A 8 19.14 12.76 8.45
N ALA A 9 18.08 12.30 7.80
CA ALA A 9 18.14 11.30 6.75
C ALA A 9 17.13 11.59 5.66
N THR A 10 17.54 11.35 4.43
CA THR A 10 16.66 11.34 3.26
C THR A 10 16.75 9.98 2.61
N PHE A 11 15.61 9.40 2.27
CA PHE A 11 15.52 8.09 1.64
C PHE A 11 14.74 8.15 0.33
N GLY A 12 15.05 7.23 -0.58
CA GLY A 12 14.37 7.07 -1.86
C GLY A 12 15.30 7.35 -3.06
N PRO A 13 14.73 7.55 -4.26
CA PRO A 13 13.29 7.60 -4.53
C PRO A 13 12.60 6.25 -4.31
N PHE A 14 11.39 6.26 -3.75
CA PHE A 14 10.57 5.06 -3.54
C PHE A 14 9.16 5.24 -4.08
N THR A 15 8.51 4.11 -4.38
CA THR A 15 7.06 4.09 -4.61
C THR A 15 6.34 4.13 -3.28
N LEU A 16 5.54 5.17 -3.04
CA LEU A 16 4.78 5.32 -1.81
C LEU A 16 3.59 4.34 -1.79
N SER A 17 3.38 3.71 -0.63
CA SER A 17 2.24 2.85 -0.34
C SER A 17 1.33 3.53 0.67
N PHE A 18 0.06 3.72 0.31
CA PHE A 18 -0.97 4.39 1.12
C PHE A 18 -0.46 5.65 1.86
N PRO A 19 0.04 6.67 1.13
CA PRO A 19 0.53 7.88 1.75
C PRO A 19 -0.61 8.73 2.34
N ASN A 20 -0.45 9.16 3.59
CA ASN A 20 -1.33 10.09 4.28
C ASN A 20 -0.52 11.37 4.56
N LEU A 21 -0.49 12.28 3.59
CA LEU A 21 0.40 13.45 3.61
C LEU A 21 -0.32 14.77 3.84
N VAL A 22 -1.59 14.86 3.45
CA VAL A 22 -2.42 16.07 3.59
C VAL A 22 -3.22 16.00 4.88
N GLU A 23 -3.76 14.82 5.18
CA GLU A 23 -4.52 14.53 6.38
C GLU A 23 -3.91 13.31 7.09
N PRO A 24 -3.95 13.27 8.43
CA PRO A 24 -3.46 12.13 9.18
C PRO A 24 -4.38 10.91 8.99
N ASP A 25 -3.80 9.71 9.10
CA ASP A 25 -4.55 8.47 9.18
C ASP A 25 -5.57 8.50 10.34
N GLU A 26 -6.82 8.13 10.08
CA GLU A 26 -7.90 8.18 11.07
C GLU A 26 -7.64 7.29 12.29
N LYS A 27 -6.99 6.14 12.09
CA LYS A 27 -6.83 5.14 13.15
C LYS A 27 -5.74 5.51 14.14
N TYR A 28 -4.64 6.07 13.63
CA TYR A 28 -3.45 6.34 14.44
C TYR A 28 -3.15 7.84 14.61
N ASP A 29 -3.91 8.70 13.92
CA ASP A 29 -3.73 10.16 13.90
C ASP A 29 -2.28 10.53 13.53
N VAL A 30 -1.78 9.97 12.43
CA VAL A 30 -0.41 10.20 11.95
C VAL A 30 -0.35 10.36 10.45
N TYR A 31 0.56 11.22 10.00
CA TYR A 31 0.97 11.32 8.62
C TYR A 31 1.95 10.21 8.27
N THR A 32 1.87 9.66 7.06
CA THR A 32 2.68 8.51 6.61
C THR A 32 3.16 8.66 5.17
N ALA A 33 4.39 8.19 4.92
CA ALA A 33 5.00 8.15 3.58
C ALA A 33 5.80 6.86 3.41
N ASP A 34 5.13 5.71 3.48
CA ASP A 34 5.80 4.41 3.46
C ASP A 34 6.38 4.12 2.08
N GLY A 35 7.71 4.04 1.98
CA GLY A 35 8.42 3.79 0.73
C GLY A 35 8.60 2.30 0.47
N VAL A 36 8.13 1.81 -0.68
CA VAL A 36 8.21 0.40 -1.07
C VAL A 36 9.12 0.24 -2.29
N ASP A 37 10.01 -0.74 -2.23
CA ASP A 37 10.90 -1.07 -3.35
C ASP A 37 11.53 -2.48 -3.23
N ASP A 38 12.20 -2.93 -4.29
CA ASP A 38 12.95 -4.19 -4.32
C ASP A 38 14.16 -4.15 -3.34
N PRO A 39 14.44 -5.23 -2.57
CA PRO A 39 15.55 -5.25 -1.63
C PRO A 39 16.94 -4.96 -2.22
N ASN A 40 17.10 -5.17 -3.53
CA ASN A 40 18.36 -5.01 -4.27
C ASN A 40 18.41 -3.74 -5.12
N SER A 41 17.36 -2.91 -5.11
CA SER A 41 17.37 -1.61 -5.78
C SER A 41 18.46 -0.70 -5.21
N ALA A 42 18.89 0.29 -6.00
CA ALA A 42 19.88 1.27 -5.55
C ALA A 42 19.36 2.03 -4.31
N ALA A 43 18.09 2.46 -4.31
CA ALA A 43 17.48 3.20 -3.23
C ALA A 43 17.36 2.37 -1.93
N MET A 44 17.05 1.07 -2.01
CA MET A 44 17.00 0.20 -0.83
C MET A 44 18.38 -0.18 -0.29
N LYS A 45 19.37 -0.36 -1.17
CA LYS A 45 20.77 -0.53 -0.75
C LYS A 45 21.28 0.71 -0.02
N GLU A 46 20.93 1.90 -0.54
CA GLU A 46 21.21 3.18 0.11
C GLU A 46 20.55 3.25 1.49
N ALA A 47 19.25 2.97 1.59
CA ALA A 47 18.53 3.01 2.84
C ALA A 47 19.12 2.06 3.89
N LYS A 48 19.49 0.84 3.50
CA LYS A 48 20.19 -0.11 4.39
C LYS A 48 21.51 0.46 4.89
N ARG A 49 22.29 1.11 4.02
CA ARG A 49 23.57 1.72 4.39
C ARG A 49 23.38 2.86 5.39
N ILE A 50 22.43 3.77 5.14
CA ILE A 50 22.09 4.87 6.05
C ILE A 50 21.67 4.32 7.42
N LEU A 51 20.80 3.31 7.45
CA LEU A 51 20.34 2.71 8.71
C LEU A 51 21.46 1.99 9.46
N ALA A 52 22.36 1.29 8.78
CA ALA A 52 23.52 0.66 9.40
C ALA A 52 24.49 1.70 9.98
N ALA A 53 24.73 2.80 9.26
CA ALA A 53 25.56 3.91 9.75
C ALA A 53 24.92 4.60 10.96
N ALA A 54 23.60 4.78 10.95
CA ALA A 54 22.86 5.31 12.08
C ALA A 54 22.90 4.40 13.31
N ALA A 55 22.71 3.08 13.13
CA ALA A 55 22.84 2.09 14.21
C ALA A 55 24.22 2.17 14.86
N LYS A 56 25.29 2.18 14.07
CA LYS A 56 26.65 2.35 14.58
C LYS A 56 26.84 3.68 15.32
N SER A 57 26.25 4.77 14.82
CA SER A 57 26.34 6.09 15.45
C SER A 57 25.56 6.18 16.77
N PHE A 58 24.55 5.32 16.95
CA PHE A 58 23.79 5.18 18.19
C PHE A 58 24.31 4.07 19.11
N ASP A 59 25.42 3.42 18.75
CA ASP A 59 26.01 2.29 19.47
C ASP A 59 25.06 1.07 19.57
N LEU A 60 24.36 0.78 18.47
CA LEU A 60 23.40 -0.32 18.36
C LEU A 60 23.86 -1.36 17.33
N ASP A 61 23.61 -2.65 17.60
CA ASP A 61 23.83 -3.71 16.63
C ASP A 61 22.66 -3.78 15.62
N PRO A 62 22.87 -3.47 14.32
CA PRO A 62 21.81 -3.51 13.32
C PRO A 62 21.16 -4.90 13.12
N ALA A 63 21.80 -5.99 13.56
CA ALA A 63 21.25 -7.34 13.47
C ALA A 63 20.26 -7.67 14.61
N GLU A 64 20.37 -6.99 15.75
CA GLU A 64 19.58 -7.29 16.96
C GLU A 64 18.49 -6.25 17.25
N ILE A 65 18.47 -5.14 16.50
CA ILE A 65 17.54 -4.03 16.74
C ILE A 65 16.35 -3.98 15.78
N ASN A 66 15.30 -3.29 16.22
CA ASN A 66 14.19 -2.95 15.35
C ASN A 66 14.52 -1.76 14.44
N LEU A 67 14.54 -2.02 13.14
CA LEU A 67 14.69 -0.98 12.12
C LEU A 67 13.32 -0.50 11.58
N PRO A 68 13.24 0.74 11.04
CA PRO A 68 12.07 1.21 10.31
C PRO A 68 11.93 0.55 8.93
N LEU A 69 12.75 -0.45 8.60
CA LEU A 69 12.70 -1.20 7.36
C LEU A 69 12.12 -2.60 7.62
N LYS A 70 11.01 -2.94 6.95
CA LYS A 70 10.28 -4.20 7.16
C LYS A 70 10.03 -4.92 5.83
N LYS A 71 9.79 -6.22 5.86
CA LYS A 71 9.29 -6.95 4.68
C LYS A 71 7.87 -6.50 4.35
N GLU A 72 7.58 -6.27 3.08
CA GLU A 72 6.21 -6.02 2.64
C GLU A 72 5.38 -7.30 2.75
N MET A 73 4.18 -7.17 3.31
CA MET A 73 3.27 -8.27 3.57
C MET A 73 1.88 -7.90 3.06
N VAL A 74 1.33 -8.72 2.17
CA VAL A 74 -0.04 -8.56 1.62
C VAL A 74 -0.95 -9.66 2.13
N LYS A 75 -2.26 -9.44 2.10
CA LYS A 75 -3.24 -10.52 2.35
C LYS A 75 -3.06 -11.58 1.27
N ASP A 76 -3.09 -12.84 1.66
CA ASP A 76 -3.03 -13.97 0.73
C ASP A 76 -4.18 -13.85 -0.28
N PRO A 77 -3.89 -13.70 -1.59
CA PRO A 77 -4.92 -13.60 -2.61
C PRO A 77 -5.71 -14.90 -2.76
N ASN A 78 -5.16 -16.03 -2.32
CA ASN A 78 -5.82 -17.34 -2.36
C ASN A 78 -6.59 -17.65 -1.06
N ALA A 79 -6.73 -16.67 -0.15
CA ALA A 79 -7.50 -16.89 1.06
C ALA A 79 -8.98 -17.16 0.71
N PRO A 80 -9.64 -18.12 1.38
CA PRO A 80 -11.05 -18.40 1.14
C PRO A 80 -11.91 -17.14 1.38
N ALA A 81 -12.90 -16.93 0.52
CA ALA A 81 -13.83 -15.82 0.61
C ALA A 81 -14.49 -15.80 2.01
N GLY A 82 -14.49 -14.63 2.66
CA GLY A 82 -15.06 -14.46 4.02
C GLY A 82 -14.11 -14.78 5.18
N ALA A 83 -12.83 -15.13 4.92
CA ALA A 83 -11.84 -15.30 5.99
C ALA A 83 -11.67 -14.00 6.80
N LYS A 84 -12.06 -14.02 8.08
CA LYS A 84 -11.99 -12.84 8.98
C LYS A 84 -10.56 -12.33 9.21
N LYS A 85 -9.54 -13.19 9.03
CA LYS A 85 -8.12 -12.87 9.16
C LYS A 85 -7.31 -13.67 8.13
N PRO A 86 -7.28 -13.26 6.85
CA PRO A 86 -6.48 -13.94 5.86
C PRO A 86 -5.00 -13.89 6.24
N LYS A 87 -4.29 -14.99 5.99
CA LYS A 87 -2.85 -15.07 6.22
C LYS A 87 -2.16 -13.96 5.43
N LYS A 88 -1.08 -13.40 5.98
CA LYS A 88 -0.25 -12.45 5.25
C LYS A 88 0.93 -13.17 4.61
N ILE A 89 1.19 -12.90 3.34
CA ILE A 89 2.32 -13.44 2.59
C ILE A 89 3.31 -12.33 2.25
N ALA A 90 4.59 -12.65 2.24
CA ALA A 90 5.64 -11.71 1.85
C ALA A 90 5.61 -11.51 0.34
N THR A 91 5.70 -10.25 -0.13
CA THR A 91 5.75 -9.95 -1.57
C THR A 91 7.16 -10.03 -2.15
N GLY A 92 8.18 -10.16 -1.30
CA GLY A 92 9.59 -10.05 -1.67
C GLY A 92 10.14 -8.63 -1.65
N LYS A 93 9.29 -7.60 -1.51
CA LYS A 93 9.70 -6.19 -1.40
C LYS A 93 9.98 -5.79 0.05
N LEU A 94 10.66 -4.65 0.22
CA LEU A 94 10.84 -4.00 1.51
C LEU A 94 10.00 -2.73 1.59
N VAL A 95 9.59 -2.37 2.81
CA VAL A 95 8.89 -1.15 3.16
C VAL A 95 9.71 -0.37 4.17
N LEU A 96 10.10 0.85 3.83
CA LEU A 96 10.57 1.84 4.78
C LEU A 96 9.36 2.53 5.42
N LYS A 97 9.18 2.31 6.72
CA LYS A 97 8.13 2.93 7.53
C LYS A 97 8.52 4.35 7.91
N SER A 98 7.66 5.31 7.60
CA SER A 98 7.83 6.70 7.98
C SER A 98 6.53 7.26 8.53
N LYS A 99 6.61 7.92 9.69
CA LYS A 99 5.42 8.49 10.34
C LYS A 99 5.73 9.80 11.04
N SER A 100 4.72 10.66 11.17
CA SER A 100 4.79 11.88 11.97
C SER A 100 3.45 12.20 12.61
N LYS A 101 3.49 12.83 13.78
CA LYS A 101 2.32 13.46 14.40
C LYS A 101 2.05 14.87 13.85
N ARG A 102 2.99 15.43 13.08
CA ARG A 102 2.87 16.75 12.46
C ARG A 102 2.80 16.62 10.94
N PRO A 103 2.09 17.52 10.24
CA PRO A 103 2.08 17.53 8.79
C PRO A 103 3.50 17.66 8.24
N PRO A 104 3.91 16.82 7.27
CA PRO A 104 5.20 16.97 6.61
C PRO A 104 5.16 18.14 5.62
N ALA A 105 6.30 18.79 5.42
CA ALA A 105 6.45 19.74 4.32
C ALA A 105 6.46 18.99 2.97
N LEU A 106 5.74 19.51 1.98
CA LEU A 106 5.65 18.91 0.65
C LEU A 106 6.44 19.75 -0.35
N PHE A 107 7.24 19.09 -1.19
CA PHE A 107 8.05 19.73 -2.22
C PHE A 107 7.83 19.07 -3.57
N ASP A 108 7.95 19.85 -4.64
CA ASP A 108 7.98 19.31 -6.00
C ASP A 108 9.38 18.80 -6.37
N ALA A 109 9.49 18.20 -7.56
CA ALA A 109 10.76 17.67 -8.06
C ALA A 109 11.87 18.73 -8.21
N ALA A 110 11.52 20.03 -8.29
CA ALA A 110 12.46 21.14 -8.36
C ALA A 110 12.84 21.67 -6.96
N GLY A 111 12.25 21.15 -5.90
CA GLY A 111 12.51 21.55 -4.51
C GLY A 111 11.69 22.77 -4.07
N LYS A 112 10.65 23.14 -4.82
CA LYS A 112 9.72 24.20 -4.41
C LYS A 112 8.65 23.62 -3.50
N GLU A 113 8.36 24.34 -2.42
CA GLU A 113 7.29 23.97 -1.48
C GLU A 113 5.92 23.99 -2.16
N ILE A 114 5.12 22.96 -1.90
CA ILE A 114 3.77 22.77 -2.42
C ILE A 114 2.77 23.07 -1.31
N ASP A 115 1.72 23.81 -1.66
CA ASP A 115 0.53 23.96 -0.82
C ASP A 115 -0.20 22.61 -0.70
N PRO A 116 -0.30 22.00 0.50
CA PRO A 116 -0.90 20.68 0.69
C PRO A 116 -2.37 20.60 0.26
N SER A 117 -3.09 21.74 0.21
CA SER A 117 -4.48 21.78 -0.26
C SER A 117 -4.63 21.54 -1.77
N LYS A 118 -3.54 21.64 -2.53
CA LYS A 118 -3.53 21.57 -3.99
C LYS A 118 -3.07 20.23 -4.54
N VAL A 119 -2.61 19.33 -3.68
CA VAL A 119 -2.06 18.05 -4.10
C VAL A 119 -2.56 16.95 -3.19
N THR A 120 -2.98 15.83 -3.78
CA THR A 120 -3.48 14.70 -3.00
C THR A 120 -2.77 13.41 -3.44
N PRO A 121 -1.54 13.17 -2.95
CA PRO A 121 -0.76 11.99 -3.34
C PRO A 121 -1.48 10.69 -2.96
N ARG A 122 -1.41 9.70 -3.85
CA ARG A 122 -1.92 8.34 -3.64
C ARG A 122 -0.82 7.30 -3.78
N GLY A 123 -1.18 6.05 -3.46
CA GLY A 123 -0.31 4.89 -3.69
C GLY A 123 0.17 4.85 -5.14
N GLY A 124 1.45 4.56 -5.34
CA GLY A 124 2.10 4.62 -6.65
C GLY A 124 2.89 5.91 -6.93
N THR A 125 2.70 6.95 -6.12
CA THR A 125 3.52 8.17 -6.18
C THR A 125 5.00 7.82 -5.93
N VAL A 126 5.92 8.36 -6.72
CA VAL A 126 7.37 8.22 -6.49
C VAL A 126 7.90 9.47 -5.79
N ALA A 127 8.58 9.31 -4.67
CA ALA A 127 9.05 10.42 -3.85
C ALA A 127 10.35 10.13 -3.09
N LEU A 128 11.04 11.20 -2.68
CA LEU A 128 12.02 11.17 -1.59
C LEU A 128 11.32 11.47 -0.27
N VAL A 129 11.77 10.83 0.80
CA VAL A 129 11.20 10.96 2.14
C VAL A 129 12.29 11.45 3.09
N GLN A 130 12.08 12.61 3.70
CA GLN A 130 13.03 13.27 4.59
C GLN A 130 12.54 13.24 6.04
N GLY A 131 13.48 13.06 6.97
CA GLY A 131 13.19 12.99 8.38
C GLY A 131 14.45 12.92 9.23
N PHE A 132 14.26 12.49 10.47
CA PHE A 132 15.37 12.17 11.35
C PHE A 132 15.21 10.78 11.95
N LEU A 133 16.33 10.10 12.12
CA LEU A 133 16.47 8.84 12.82
C LEU A 133 16.75 9.13 14.30
N SER A 134 16.13 8.35 15.18
CA SER A 134 16.38 8.45 16.62
C SER A 134 16.31 7.08 17.28
N PRO A 135 17.20 6.78 18.26
CA PRO A 135 17.12 5.54 19.00
C PRO A 135 15.91 5.57 19.95
N TYR A 136 15.31 4.40 20.15
CA TYR A 136 14.30 4.19 21.16
C TYR A 136 14.57 2.89 21.90
N ASP A 137 14.26 2.88 23.19
CA ASP A 137 14.08 1.69 24.00
C ASP A 137 12.70 1.81 24.64
N MET A 138 11.84 0.82 24.37
CA MET A 138 10.52 0.73 24.95
C MET A 138 10.25 -0.70 25.41
N SER A 139 10.34 -0.91 26.72
CA SER A 139 10.02 -2.18 27.38
C SER A 139 10.81 -3.38 26.80
N GLY A 140 12.11 -3.20 26.58
CA GLY A 140 12.99 -4.25 26.03
C GLY A 140 12.93 -4.38 24.50
N ASN A 141 12.15 -3.53 23.82
CA ASN A 141 12.25 -3.36 22.38
C ASN A 141 13.11 -2.14 22.08
N GLU A 142 14.37 -2.39 21.73
CA GLU A 142 15.28 -1.37 21.26
C GLU A 142 15.25 -1.26 19.73
N GLY A 143 15.50 -0.06 19.23
CA GLY A 143 15.61 0.17 17.81
C GLY A 143 15.78 1.60 17.37
N ILE A 144 15.67 1.79 16.06
CA ILE A 144 15.71 3.09 15.40
C ILE A 144 14.31 3.40 14.90
N SER A 145 13.82 4.58 15.24
CA SER A 145 12.61 5.14 14.66
C SER A 145 12.98 6.20 13.62
N PHE A 146 12.18 6.30 12.56
CA PHE A 146 12.28 7.36 11.56
C PHE A 146 11.06 8.28 11.66
N THR A 147 11.31 9.55 11.98
CA THR A 147 10.26 10.57 12.08
C THR A 147 10.21 11.38 10.79
N LEU A 148 9.06 11.34 10.13
CA LEU A 148 8.82 12.03 8.87
C LEU A 148 8.76 13.56 9.10
N THR A 149 9.44 14.31 8.24
CA THR A 149 9.45 15.80 8.27
C THR A 149 9.12 16.43 6.93
N GLY A 150 9.46 15.77 5.82
CA GLY A 150 9.18 16.29 4.50
C GLY A 150 9.13 15.19 3.44
N VAL A 151 8.46 15.48 2.33
CA VAL A 151 8.35 14.60 1.17
C VAL A 151 8.58 15.42 -0.10
N GLN A 152 9.52 14.98 -0.93
CA GLN A 152 9.73 15.55 -2.25
C GLN A 152 9.11 14.64 -3.31
N ILE A 153 8.06 15.12 -3.98
CA ILE A 153 7.30 14.37 -4.98
C ILE A 153 8.02 14.45 -6.32
N ILE A 154 8.47 13.30 -6.83
CA ILE A 154 9.16 13.17 -8.11
C ILE A 154 8.18 12.80 -9.22
N LYS A 155 7.30 11.84 -8.96
CA LYS A 155 6.22 11.43 -9.86
C LYS A 155 4.93 11.32 -9.08
N LEU A 156 4.01 12.24 -9.32
CA LEU A 156 2.73 12.29 -8.63
C LEU A 156 1.75 11.27 -9.23
N VAL A 157 1.11 10.49 -8.37
CA VAL A 157 -0.13 9.77 -8.69
C VAL A 157 -1.23 10.38 -7.86
N GLU A 158 -2.14 11.10 -8.50
CA GLU A 158 -3.30 11.71 -7.85
C GLU A 158 -4.54 10.83 -7.93
N GLY A 159 -5.27 10.76 -6.82
CA GLY A 159 -6.62 10.21 -6.80
C GLY A 159 -7.62 11.34 -6.97
N GLY A 160 -8.61 11.17 -7.87
CA GLY A 160 -9.66 12.17 -8.07
C GLY A 160 -10.24 12.25 -9.47
N ARG A 161 -9.61 11.61 -10.47
CA ARG A 161 -10.33 11.38 -11.74
C ARG A 161 -11.40 10.33 -11.49
N LYS A 162 -12.66 10.79 -11.40
CA LYS A 162 -13.80 9.92 -11.71
C LYS A 162 -13.52 9.30 -13.07
N ALA A 163 -13.52 7.97 -13.15
CA ALA A 163 -13.48 7.32 -14.44
C ALA A 163 -14.73 7.78 -15.20
N SER A 164 -14.55 8.52 -16.28
CA SER A 164 -15.62 8.85 -17.21
C SER A 164 -15.46 7.95 -18.42
N PHE A 165 -16.39 7.02 -18.59
CA PHE A 165 -16.53 6.29 -19.84
C PHE A 165 -17.57 7.02 -20.70
N GLY A 166 -17.33 7.09 -22.00
CA GLY A 166 -18.43 7.34 -22.92
C GLY A 166 -19.43 6.18 -22.86
N ALA A 167 -20.67 6.43 -23.26
CA ALA A 167 -21.62 5.33 -23.45
C ALA A 167 -21.00 4.30 -24.41
N TYR A 168 -21.10 3.02 -24.04
CA TYR A 168 -20.66 1.93 -24.90
C TYR A 168 -21.51 1.93 -26.17
N GLN A 169 -20.87 1.94 -27.35
CA GLN A 169 -21.55 2.02 -28.66
C GLN A 169 -21.81 0.64 -29.30
N GLY A 170 -21.48 -0.45 -28.61
CA GLY A 170 -21.81 -1.80 -29.07
C GLY A 170 -23.24 -2.21 -28.70
N GLU A 171 -23.67 -3.37 -29.19
CA GLU A 171 -24.97 -3.94 -28.82
C GLU A 171 -24.90 -4.55 -27.41
N GLY A 172 -25.87 -4.17 -26.56
CA GLY A 172 -26.02 -4.69 -25.20
C GLY A 172 -25.12 -4.03 -24.14
N GLY A 173 -25.54 -4.12 -22.87
CA GLY A 173 -24.79 -3.61 -21.73
C GLY A 173 -25.62 -3.58 -20.45
N TYR A 174 -24.97 -3.76 -19.30
CA TYR A 174 -25.60 -3.57 -18.00
C TYR A 174 -25.80 -2.08 -17.74
N VAL A 175 -27.03 -1.67 -17.52
CA VAL A 175 -27.40 -0.32 -17.07
C VAL A 175 -27.82 -0.44 -15.62
N ALA A 176 -27.08 0.20 -14.72
CA ALA A 176 -27.49 0.30 -13.32
C ALA A 176 -28.66 1.30 -13.23
N ASP A 177 -29.82 0.84 -12.78
CA ASP A 177 -30.89 1.73 -12.32
C ASP A 177 -30.62 2.08 -10.85
N ASP A 178 -30.74 3.34 -10.46
CA ASP A 178 -30.45 3.80 -9.09
C ASP A 178 -31.46 3.27 -8.04
N SER A 179 -32.42 2.44 -8.45
CA SER A 179 -33.56 2.02 -7.63
C SER A 179 -33.49 0.59 -7.07
N SER A 180 -32.46 -0.20 -7.36
CA SER A 180 -32.41 -1.63 -6.97
C SER A 180 -31.53 -1.90 -5.75
N ALA A 181 -32.07 -1.58 -4.57
CA ALA A 181 -31.63 -2.20 -3.34
C ALA A 181 -32.11 -3.66 -3.30
N GLY A 182 -31.20 -4.59 -3.56
CA GLY A 182 -31.33 -6.01 -3.26
C GLY A 182 -32.02 -6.83 -4.35
N ASP A 183 -31.21 -7.54 -5.14
CA ASP A 183 -31.60 -8.89 -5.55
C ASP A 183 -30.36 -9.77 -5.74
N GLU A 184 -30.51 -11.02 -5.33
CA GLU A 184 -29.46 -12.01 -5.15
C GLU A 184 -28.89 -12.48 -6.50
N LEU A 185 -27.58 -12.76 -6.54
CA LEU A 185 -26.92 -13.32 -7.72
C LEU A 185 -27.38 -14.77 -7.94
N ASN A 186 -28.34 -14.97 -8.85
CA ASN A 186 -28.68 -16.29 -9.40
C ASN A 186 -27.64 -16.68 -10.47
N ILE A 187 -26.61 -17.41 -10.07
CA ILE A 187 -25.71 -18.09 -11.00
C ILE A 187 -26.49 -19.31 -11.53
N GLY A 188 -27.04 -19.14 -12.73
CA GLY A 188 -27.83 -20.14 -13.43
C GLY A 188 -27.11 -21.48 -13.56
N ALA A 189 -27.89 -22.54 -13.30
CA ALA A 189 -27.57 -23.91 -13.62
C ALA A 189 -27.55 -24.08 -15.15
N ASP A 190 -26.44 -24.57 -15.70
CA ASP A 190 -26.36 -25.07 -17.07
C ASP A 190 -27.16 -26.38 -17.15
N GLY A 191 -28.40 -26.28 -17.63
CA GLY A 191 -29.15 -27.38 -18.22
C GLY A 191 -29.03 -27.27 -19.74
N ASP A 192 -28.26 -28.17 -20.35
CA ASP A 192 -28.18 -28.31 -21.79
C ASP A 192 -29.31 -29.26 -22.24
N ASP A 193 -30.24 -28.71 -23.00
CA ASP A 193 -31.37 -29.38 -23.65
C ASP A 193 -31.04 -29.52 -25.14
N SER A 194 -31.10 -30.75 -25.66
CA SER A 194 -31.40 -30.95 -27.08
C SER A 194 -31.82 -32.39 -27.38
N GLY A 195 -33.10 -32.56 -27.71
CA GLY A 195 -33.50 -33.24 -28.95
C GLY A 195 -34.16 -34.61 -28.81
N ASP A 196 -35.50 -34.61 -28.84
CA ASP A 196 -36.36 -35.77 -29.10
C ASP A 196 -36.08 -36.44 -30.46
N GLU A 197 -36.16 -37.77 -30.51
CA GLU A 197 -36.71 -38.52 -31.64
C GLU A 197 -37.34 -39.84 -31.13
N GLN A 198 -38.63 -40.01 -31.42
CA GLN A 198 -39.43 -41.22 -31.20
C GLN A 198 -39.05 -42.30 -32.22
N ASP A 199 -39.22 -43.58 -31.85
CA ASP A 199 -39.79 -44.69 -32.62
C ASP A 199 -39.55 -45.98 -31.79
N ASP A 200 -40.55 -46.48 -31.06
CA ASP A 200 -41.53 -47.51 -31.46
C ASP A 200 -40.97 -48.94 -31.56
N ALA A 201 -41.81 -49.89 -31.13
CA ALA A 201 -41.72 -51.35 -31.24
C ALA A 201 -40.80 -52.16 -30.28
N GLY A 202 -41.45 -52.72 -29.24
CA GLY A 202 -41.66 -54.18 -29.18
C GLY A 202 -40.80 -55.04 -28.23
N GLY A 203 -41.50 -55.84 -27.42
CA GLY A 203 -41.02 -57.10 -26.79
C GLY A 203 -40.61 -56.95 -25.32
N LEU A 204 -41.32 -57.51 -24.33
CA LEU A 204 -41.34 -58.93 -23.92
C LEU A 204 -39.90 -59.48 -23.79
N ASP A 205 -39.43 -60.06 -22.70
CA ASP A 205 -40.08 -60.97 -21.75
C ASP A 205 -39.17 -61.12 -20.50
N ILE A 206 -39.82 -61.43 -19.37
CA ILE A 206 -39.35 -62.10 -18.12
C ILE A 206 -38.18 -61.55 -17.30
#